data_AF-A0A6B3G8T8-F1
#
_entry.id   AF-A0A6B3G8T8-F1
#
_cell.length_a   1.000
_cell.length_b   1.000
_cell.length_c   1.000
_cell.angle_alpha   90.00
_cell.angle_beta   90.00
_cell.angle_gamma   90.00
#
_symmetry.space_group_name_H-M   'P 1'
#
loop_
_entity.id
_entity.type
_entity.pdbx_description
1 polymer ?
#
loop_
_entity_poly.entity_id
_entity_poly.type
_entity_poly.pdbx_seq_one_letter_code
_entity_poly.pdbx_strand_id
1 'polypeptide(L)'
;MSDFFSLLVEEFPRVRSGLWVTLQATVLGALLAGVLAFALGLMAGSRLLLARGFSRVVVEFFRGTSLYIQLFWLYYAMPLVTGYELTPVICGV
;
A
#
# COMPACT_ATOMS: atom_id res chain seq x y z
N MET A 1 3.14 23.15 30.14
CA MET A 1 3.72 21.81 29.88
C MET A 1 2.78 20.69 30.36
N SER A 2 2.06 20.88 31.47
CA SER A 2 0.90 20.05 31.88
C SER A 2 -0.22 20.00 30.84
N ASP A 3 -0.51 21.11 30.16
CA ASP A 3 -1.62 21.22 29.21
C ASP A 3 -1.49 20.28 28.00
N PHE A 4 -0.25 20.01 27.56
CA PHE A 4 0.01 19.05 26.49
C PHE A 4 -0.31 17.62 26.92
N PHE A 5 0.06 17.23 28.16
CA PHE A 5 -0.19 15.89 28.66
C PHE A 5 -1.69 15.64 28.90
N SER A 6 -2.45 16.64 29.35
CA SER A 6 -3.91 16.53 29.46
C SER A 6 -4.59 16.41 28.09
N LEU A 7 -4.17 17.20 27.09
CA LEU A 7 -4.67 17.09 25.72
C LEU A 7 -4.32 15.74 25.07
N LEU A 8 -3.11 15.22 25.33
CA LEU A 8 -2.69 13.91 24.84
C LEU A 8 -3.54 12.81 25.47
N VAL A 9 -3.83 12.87 26.77
CA VAL A 9 -4.70 11.90 27.45
C VAL A 9 -6.14 11.97 26.97
N GLU A 10 -6.67 13.17 26.67
CA GLU A 10 -8.00 13.35 26.10
C GLU A 10 -8.11 12.85 24.65
N GLU A 11 -7.09 13.10 23.81
CA GLU A 11 -7.08 12.68 22.40
C GLU A 11 -6.44 11.30 22.18
N PHE A 12 -5.91 10.66 23.23
CA PHE A 12 -5.37 9.30 23.22
C PHE A 12 -6.27 8.27 22.51
N PRO A 13 -7.60 8.23 22.73
CA PRO A 13 -8.50 7.34 21.98
C PRO A 13 -8.45 7.54 20.47
N ARG A 14 -8.27 8.78 19.98
CA ARG A 14 -8.17 9.09 18.55
C ARG A 14 -6.80 8.76 17.97
N VAL A 15 -5.74 8.95 18.75
CA VAL A 15 -4.39 8.49 18.35
C VAL A 15 -4.36 6.96 18.25
N ARG A 16 -4.99 6.26 19.20
CA ARG A 16 -5.09 4.80 19.20
C ARG A 16 -5.81 4.26 17.97
N SER A 17 -6.89 4.92 17.52
CA SER A 17 -7.61 4.48 16.33
C SER A 17 -6.77 4.67 15.06
N GLY A 18 -6.07 5.80 14.93
CA GLY A 18 -5.13 6.01 13.82
C GLY A 18 -4.00 4.98 13.80
N LEU A 19 -3.44 4.68 14.97
CA LEU A 19 -2.38 3.67 15.12
C LEU A 19 -2.86 2.28 14.69
N TRP A 20 -4.11 1.93 15.01
CA TRP A 20 -4.71 0.67 14.58
C TRP A 20 -4.84 0.58 13.04
N VAL A 21 -5.26 1.66 12.39
CA VAL A 21 -5.36 1.72 10.92
C VAL A 21 -3.98 1.59 10.26
N THR A 22 -2.96 2.28 10.78
CA THR A 22 -1.58 2.14 10.27
C THR A 22 -1.08 0.71 10.40
N LEU A 23 -1.34 0.07 11.54
CA LEU A 23 -0.93 -1.30 11.78
C LEU A 23 -1.64 -2.27 10.82
N GLN A 24 -2.95 -2.07 10.63
CA GLN A 24 -3.74 -2.84 9.69
C GLN A 24 -3.22 -2.70 8.25
N ALA A 25 -3.03 -1.47 7.76
CA ALA A 25 -2.54 -1.21 6.41
C ALA A 25 -1.12 -1.78 6.21
N THR A 26 -0.24 -1.62 7.20
CA THR A 26 1.14 -2.13 7.13
C THR A 26 1.17 -3.66 7.08
N VAL A 27 0.42 -4.34 7.95
CA VAL A 27 0.42 -5.81 8.01
C VAL A 27 -0.20 -6.39 6.74
N LEU A 28 -1.36 -5.89 6.33
CA LEU A 28 -2.05 -6.40 5.14
C LEU A 28 -1.25 -6.09 3.87
N GLY A 29 -0.74 -4.87 3.72
CA GLY A 29 0.08 -4.47 2.57
C GLY A 29 1.39 -5.25 2.51
N ALA A 30 2.07 -5.46 3.64
CA ALA A 30 3.30 -6.25 3.68
C ALA A 30 3.05 -7.74 3.34
N LEU A 31 1.95 -8.32 3.81
CA LEU A 31 1.57 -9.69 3.46
C LEU A 31 1.29 -9.82 1.97
N LEU A 32 0.48 -8.93 1.40
CA LEU A 32 0.13 -8.94 -0.01
C LEU A 32 1.36 -8.70 -0.90
N ALA A 33 2.16 -7.67 -0.59
CA ALA A 33 3.40 -7.38 -1.28
C ALA A 33 4.40 -8.56 -1.17
N GLY A 34 4.47 -9.23 -0.02
CA GLY A 34 5.30 -10.41 0.19
C GLY A 34 4.92 -11.57 -0.72
N VAL A 35 3.63 -11.89 -0.83
CA VAL A 35 3.12 -12.94 -1.72
C VAL A 35 3.41 -12.60 -3.18
N LEU A 36 3.16 -11.36 -3.60
CA LEU A 36 3.42 -10.90 -4.97
C LEU A 36 4.92 -10.91 -5.30
N ALA A 37 5.76 -10.40 -4.40
CA ALA A 37 7.21 -10.39 -4.57
C ALA A 37 7.78 -11.81 -4.67
N PHE A 38 7.25 -12.74 -3.87
CA PHE A 38 7.65 -14.15 -3.94
C PHE A 38 7.28 -14.77 -5.31
N ALA A 39 6.04 -14.58 -5.76
CA ALA A 39 5.59 -15.09 -7.06
C ALA A 39 6.39 -14.48 -8.23
N LEU A 40 6.55 -13.16 -8.25
CA LEU A 40 7.32 -12.47 -9.28
C LEU A 40 8.81 -12.84 -9.23
N GLY A 41 9.37 -13.03 -8.03
CA GLY A 41 10.75 -13.48 -7.83
C GLY A 41 11.00 -14.87 -8.42
N LEU A 42 10.06 -15.81 -8.21
CA LEU A 42 10.11 -17.14 -8.84
C LEU A 42 10.04 -17.04 -10.38
N MET A 43 9.14 -16.20 -10.91
CA MET A 43 9.02 -15.98 -12.35
C MET A 43 10.28 -15.38 -12.98
N ALA A 44 10.98 -14.50 -12.26
CA ALA A 44 12.22 -13.87 -12.71
C ALA A 44 13.37 -14.87 -12.92
N GLY A 45 13.39 -15.97 -12.14
CA GLY A 45 14.37 -17.06 -12.27
C GLY A 45 14.03 -18.10 -13.34
N SER A 46 12.86 -18.01 -13.97
CA SER A 46 12.44 -18.98 -14.99
C SER A 46 13.26 -18.87 -16.28
N ARG A 47 13.38 -19.99 -17.02
CA ARG A 47 14.05 -20.03 -18.34
C ARG A 47 13.23 -19.35 -19.44
N LEU A 48 11.93 -19.15 -19.21
CA LEU A 48 11.03 -18.52 -20.16
C LEU A 48 11.28 -17.02 -20.22
N LEU A 49 11.75 -16.54 -21.37
CA LEU A 49 12.04 -15.12 -21.59
C LEU A 49 10.83 -14.22 -21.33
N LEU A 50 9.62 -14.68 -21.68
CA LEU A 50 8.37 -13.94 -21.44
C LEU A 50 8.07 -13.77 -19.94
N ALA A 51 8.17 -14.85 -19.15
CA ALA A 51 7.89 -14.80 -17.72
C ALA A 51 8.94 -13.95 -16.97
N ARG A 52 10.21 -14.06 -17.36
CA ARG A 52 11.29 -13.23 -16.83
C ARG A 52 11.14 -11.76 -17.25
N GLY A 53 10.77 -11.49 -18.49
CA GLY A 53 10.52 -10.15 -19.00
C GLY A 53 9.37 -9.47 -18.27
N PHE A 54 8.22 -10.16 -18.16
CA PHE A 54 7.05 -9.66 -17.45
C PHE A 54 7.36 -9.35 -15.99
N SER A 55 8.00 -10.28 -15.26
CA SER A 55 8.37 -10.06 -13.86
C SER A 55 9.27 -8.83 -13.69
N ARG A 56 10.27 -8.66 -14.56
CA ARG A 56 11.15 -7.47 -14.51
C ARG A 56 10.40 -6.17 -14.78
N VAL A 57 9.51 -6.14 -15.78
CA VAL A 57 8.73 -4.94 -16.09
C VAL A 57 7.85 -4.55 -14.91
N VAL A 58 7.15 -5.52 -14.30
CA VAL A 58 6.31 -5.26 -13.13
C VAL A 58 7.14 -4.76 -11.96
N VAL A 59 8.23 -5.45 -11.60
CA VAL A 59 9.09 -5.05 -10.48
C VAL A 59 9.69 -3.66 -10.70
N GLU A 60 10.19 -3.38 -11.91
CA GLU A 60 10.80 -2.08 -12.23
C GLU A 60 9.75 -0.97 -12.26
N PHE A 61 8.53 -1.23 -12.74
CA PHE A 61 7.44 -0.27 -12.69
C PHE A 61 7.11 0.13 -11.24
N PHE A 62 6.90 -0.84 -10.35
CA PHE A 62 6.57 -0.56 -8.95
C PHE A 62 7.73 0.08 -8.18
N ARG A 63 8.98 -0.22 -8.53
CA ARG A 63 10.17 0.39 -7.91
C ARG A 63 10.54 1.76 -8.48
N GLY A 64 10.21 2.01 -9.74
CA GLY A 64 10.52 3.23 -10.47
C GLY A 64 9.43 4.30 -10.43
N THR A 65 8.22 3.97 -9.94
CA THR A 65 7.13 4.93 -9.79
C THR A 65 6.92 5.33 -8.32
N SER A 66 6.47 6.57 -8.10
CA SER A 66 6.21 7.06 -6.74
C SER A 66 4.95 6.43 -6.18
N LEU A 67 5.05 5.82 -4.99
CA LEU A 67 3.90 5.27 -4.26
C LEU A 67 2.80 6.32 -4.06
N TYR A 68 3.17 7.57 -3.76
CA TYR A 68 2.20 8.64 -3.59
C TYR A 68 1.36 8.87 -4.86
N ILE A 69 2.00 8.84 -6.04
CA ILE A 69 1.30 8.99 -7.32
C ILE A 69 0.39 7.79 -7.59
N GLN A 70 0.81 6.57 -7.25
CA GLN A 70 -0.02 5.37 -7.39
C GLN A 70 -1.29 5.47 -6.53
N LEU A 71 -1.13 5.83 -5.24
CA LEU A 71 -2.26 6.00 -4.33
C LEU A 71 -3.17 7.15 -4.76
N PHE A 72 -2.61 8.28 -5.19
CA PHE A 72 -3.38 9.41 -5.71
C PHE A 72 -4.22 8.99 -6.93
N TRP A 73 -3.63 8.25 -7.86
CA TRP A 73 -4.35 7.80 -9.05
C TRP A 73 -5.45 6.79 -8.68
N LEU A 74 -5.16 5.83 -7.81
CA LEU A 74 -6.15 4.84 -7.36
C LEU A 74 -7.30 5.47 -6.56
N TYR A 75 -7.04 6.49 -5.75
CA TYR A 75 -8.06 7.10 -4.91
C TYR A 75 -8.86 8.19 -5.64
N TYR A 76 -8.24 8.96 -6.52
CA TYR A 76 -8.90 10.11 -7.18
C TYR A 76 -9.21 9.89 -8.66
N ALA A 77 -8.31 9.26 -9.42
CA ALA A 77 -8.50 9.12 -10.87
C ALA A 77 -9.31 7.87 -11.25
N MET A 78 -9.09 6.74 -10.57
CA MET A 78 -9.76 5.47 -10.84
C MET A 78 -11.30 5.55 -10.65
N PRO A 79 -11.85 6.19 -9.60
CA PRO A 79 -13.30 6.32 -9.45
C PRO A 79 -13.94 7.16 -10.55
N LEU A 80 -13.24 8.16 -11.09
CA LEU A 80 -13.73 8.99 -12.21
C LEU A 80 -13.86 8.18 -13.51
N VAL A 81 -12.99 7.19 -13.71
CA VAL A 81 -12.95 6.38 -14.93
C VAL A 81 -13.83 5.13 -14.81
N THR A 82 -13.87 4.50 -13.64
CA THR A 82 -14.52 3.19 -13.42
C THR A 82 -15.81 3.25 -12.60
N GLY A 83 -16.05 4.35 -11.87
CA GLY A 83 -17.19 4.53 -10.96
C GLY A 83 -17.08 3.80 -9.63
N TYR A 84 -15.98 3.07 -9.37
CA TYR A 84 -15.77 2.33 -8.12
C TYR A 84 -14.96 3.14 -7.11
N GLU A 85 -15.49 3.30 -5.89
CA GLU A 85 -14.78 3.96 -4.79
C GLU A 85 -14.06 2.93 -3.92
N LEU A 86 -12.74 3.10 -3.76
CA LEU A 86 -11.94 2.28 -2.87
C LEU A 86 -11.95 2.86 -1.46
N THR A 87 -12.25 2.03 -0.46
CA THR A 87 -12.08 2.42 0.95
C THR A 87 -10.60 2.75 1.22
N PRO A 88 -10.26 3.78 2.02
CA PRO A 88 -8.87 4.21 2.24
C PRO A 88 -7.91 3.09 2.66
N VAL A 89 -8.39 2.14 3.48
CA VAL A 89 -7.58 0.99 3.93
C VAL A 89 -7.28 0.04 2.77
N ILE A 90 -8.25 -0.24 1.91
CA ILE A 90 -8.07 -1.12 0.74
C ILE A 90 -7.16 -0.44 -0.29
N CYS A 91 -7.29 0.88 -0.46
CA CYS A 91 -6.47 1.62 -1.39
C CYS A 91 -4.98 1.65 -0.97
N GLY A 92 -4.70 1.61 0.34
CA GLY A 92 -3.35 1.64 0.90
C GLY A 92 -2.67 0.27 1.06
N VAL A 93 -3.38 -0.82 0.80
CA VAL A 93 -2.90 -2.22 0.91
C VAL A 93 -2.59 -2.78 -0.46
#